data_AF-A0A8T4ZH17-F1
#
_entry.id   AF-A0A8T4ZH17-F1
#
_cell.length_a   1.000
_cell.length_b   1.000
_cell.length_c   1.000
_cell.angle_alpha   90.00
_cell.angle_beta   90.00
_cell.angle_gamma   90.00
#
_symmetry.space_group_name_H-M   'P 1'
#
loop_
_entity.id
_entity.type
_entity.pdbx_description
1 polymer ?
#
loop_
_entity_poly.entity_id
_entity_poly.type
_entity_poly.pdbx_seq_one_letter_code
_entity_poly.pdbx_strand_id
1 'polypeptide(L)'
;EGTEVHVKAPRSVESGNVKYVFESWVGEVETEGANATVFMDAPKSITAKWSTFFRVNLTAEGLPENIDLEYSLNNFTLQSRPYQTVYHWVKEKSFLNFSVSCKEELVKTQYPTVYWTDSKGNEAKSPKLITAPEKLIARFTTQKQTTNITCRVSISSLFDTGMLTVEGQMTPPFKAKVAIECRALGDSWKVLKMVETNQAGNYRFDWIPDTMGILQIRARFSGDSLHSECTSNIKEVAISSSMLKFRRLTTVFNSSTSTFHEEIGTPKEFRKNFLTPLIYGIDVLNMVYPPLSGFGPLGSIIAIVSSSTVLGLFYILPFTIILAILFVITFKKSITEKVLTPFGIMWGVSFCYLLLEDLNAMQLLQLPAYADMIFTASLAVSTIGIIAIVPPIVISRMFAKRFGIRT
;
A
#
# COMPACT_ATOMS: atom_id res chain seq x y z
N GLU A 1 63.36 53.70 24.90
CA GLU A 1 62.24 54.63 24.66
C GLU A 1 62.45 55.27 23.30
N GLY A 2 61.40 55.34 22.48
CA GLY A 2 61.43 55.97 21.15
C GLY A 2 61.88 55.07 19.99
N THR A 3 61.90 53.75 20.16
CA THR A 3 62.26 52.78 19.10
C THR A 3 61.08 51.91 18.71
N GLU A 4 60.95 51.59 17.43
CA GLU A 4 60.00 50.59 16.94
C GLU A 4 60.52 49.17 17.20
N VAL A 5 59.64 48.31 17.70
CA VAL A 5 59.90 46.88 17.87
C VAL A 5 59.03 46.12 16.89
N HIS A 6 59.67 45.28 16.08
CA HIS A 6 58.99 44.36 15.18
C HIS A 6 58.75 43.03 15.89
N VAL A 7 57.48 42.65 15.97
CA VAL A 7 57.03 41.40 16.60
C VAL A 7 56.39 40.53 15.54
N LYS A 8 56.75 39.24 15.57
CA LYS A 8 56.36 38.27 14.57
C LYS A 8 55.87 36.99 15.24
N ALA A 9 54.68 36.57 14.85
CA ALA A 9 54.13 35.27 15.21
C ALA A 9 54.26 34.29 14.01
N PRO A 10 54.43 32.99 14.27
CA PRO A 10 54.26 31.99 13.22
C PRO A 10 52.79 31.95 12.76
N ARG A 11 52.54 31.67 11.48
CA ARG A 11 51.16 31.57 10.95
C ARG A 11 50.35 30.44 11.62
N SER A 12 51.02 29.35 11.97
CA SER A 12 50.44 28.28 12.77
C SER A 12 51.50 27.52 13.55
N VAL A 13 51.12 26.95 14.68
CA VAL A 13 51.95 26.05 15.50
C VAL A 13 51.20 24.74 15.69
N GLU A 14 51.89 23.63 15.47
CA GLU A 14 51.32 22.30 15.67
C GLU A 14 51.94 21.65 16.91
N SER A 15 51.10 21.08 17.77
CA SER A 15 51.47 20.34 18.96
C SER A 15 50.71 19.01 18.98
N GLY A 16 51.34 17.97 18.41
CA GLY A 16 50.72 16.65 18.26
C GLY A 16 49.46 16.69 17.39
N ASN A 17 48.30 16.46 18.02
CA ASN A 17 46.99 16.43 17.34
C ASN A 17 46.19 17.73 17.48
N VAL A 18 46.85 18.81 17.91
CA VAL A 18 46.26 20.16 18.03
C VAL A 18 47.08 21.13 17.19
N LYS A 19 46.39 21.98 16.44
CA LYS A 19 46.99 23.05 15.63
C LYS A 19 46.41 24.39 16.07
N TYR A 20 47.28 25.33 16.37
CA TYR A 20 46.93 26.71 16.66
C TYR A 20 47.21 27.55 15.42
N VAL A 21 46.20 28.27 14.93
CA VAL A 21 46.33 29.19 13.78
C VAL A 21 46.24 30.61 14.32
N PHE A 22 47.19 31.46 13.96
CA PHE A 22 47.21 32.85 14.40
C PHE A 22 45.98 33.58 13.86
N GLU A 23 45.31 34.35 14.72
CA GLU A 23 44.12 35.12 14.36
C GLU A 23 44.45 36.62 14.30
N SER A 24 44.93 37.18 15.41
CA SER A 24 45.28 38.60 15.49
C SER A 24 46.16 38.91 16.70
N TRP A 25 46.81 40.07 16.68
CA TRP A 25 47.32 40.73 17.87
C TRP A 25 46.23 41.57 18.51
N VAL A 26 46.19 41.60 19.84
CA VAL A 26 45.23 42.37 20.65
C VAL A 26 45.94 43.05 21.81
N GLY A 27 45.36 44.15 22.31
CA GLY A 27 45.90 44.98 23.38
C GLY A 27 46.27 46.37 22.86
N GLU A 28 47.52 46.79 23.07
CA GLU A 28 48.01 48.12 22.67
C GLU A 28 48.20 48.29 21.15
N VAL A 29 48.26 47.18 20.39
CA VAL A 29 48.28 47.17 18.93
C VAL A 29 47.35 46.07 18.44
N GLU A 30 46.35 46.46 17.66
CA GLU A 30 45.37 45.54 17.08
C GLU A 30 45.65 45.38 15.59
N THR A 31 46.15 44.21 15.21
CA THR A 31 46.46 43.89 13.80
C THR A 31 46.14 42.44 13.49
N GLU A 32 45.56 42.20 12.32
CA GLU A 32 45.27 40.86 11.81
C GLU A 32 46.51 40.19 11.17
N GLY A 33 47.58 40.96 10.95
CA GLY A 33 48.83 40.49 10.38
C GLY A 33 49.69 39.73 11.40
N ALA A 34 50.34 38.64 10.96
CA ALA A 34 51.31 37.90 11.78
C ALA A 34 52.55 38.75 12.17
N ASN A 35 52.78 39.85 11.48
CA ASN A 35 53.81 40.84 11.80
C ASN A 35 53.12 42.10 12.34
N ALA A 36 53.60 42.62 13.47
CA ALA A 36 53.16 43.89 14.04
C ALA A 36 54.36 44.78 14.35
N THR A 37 54.15 46.09 14.31
CA THR A 37 55.13 47.11 14.68
C THR A 37 54.63 47.85 15.90
N VAL A 38 55.42 47.88 16.97
CA VAL A 38 55.05 48.51 18.23
C VAL A 38 56.05 49.63 18.54
N PHE A 39 55.56 50.87 18.67
CA PHE A 39 56.39 51.99 19.10
C PHE A 39 56.52 51.97 20.64
N MET A 40 57.75 51.93 21.17
CA MET A 40 58.00 51.81 22.61
C MET A 40 58.23 53.18 23.27
N ASP A 41 57.14 53.91 23.49
CA ASP A 41 57.07 55.16 24.27
C ASP A 41 56.82 54.93 25.77
N ALA A 42 56.35 53.75 26.16
CA ALA A 42 56.13 53.28 27.53
C ALA A 42 56.15 51.73 27.56
N PRO A 43 56.10 51.08 28.74
CA PRO A 43 55.88 49.63 28.81
C PRO A 43 54.56 49.23 28.15
N LYS A 44 54.61 48.39 27.11
CA LYS A 44 53.42 47.89 26.38
C LYS A 44 53.25 46.39 26.51
N SER A 45 51.99 45.94 26.50
CA SER A 45 51.62 44.52 26.47
C SER A 45 50.78 44.24 25.23
N ILE A 46 51.20 43.25 24.46
CA ILE A 46 50.44 42.73 23.31
C ILE A 46 50.25 41.23 23.48
N THR A 47 49.08 40.73 23.09
CA THR A 47 48.74 39.31 23.19
C THR A 47 48.38 38.77 21.83
N ALA A 48 48.94 37.62 21.46
CA ALA A 48 48.55 36.90 20.26
C ALA A 48 47.29 36.06 20.54
N LYS A 49 46.25 36.25 19.73
CA LYS A 49 45.04 35.44 19.74
C LYS A 49 45.17 34.31 18.72
N TRP A 50 44.77 33.11 19.12
CA TRP A 50 44.89 31.90 18.32
C TRP A 50 43.55 31.18 18.22
N SER A 51 43.28 30.62 17.03
CA SER A 51 42.19 29.67 16.82
C SER A 51 42.71 28.23 16.94
N THR A 52 42.01 27.40 17.71
CA THR A 52 42.34 25.98 17.90
C THR A 52 41.69 25.12 16.81
N PHE A 53 42.47 24.18 16.27
CA PHE A 53 42.04 23.14 15.36
C PHE A 53 42.45 21.77 15.90
N PHE A 54 41.56 20.79 15.78
CA PHE A 54 41.79 19.42 16.15
C PHE A 54 41.99 18.53 14.93
N ARG A 55 42.93 17.60 15.05
CA ARG A 55 43.17 16.59 14.00
C ARG A 55 42.06 15.56 14.05
N VAL A 56 41.36 15.40 12.92
CA VAL A 56 40.38 14.33 12.71
C VAL A 56 40.98 13.30 11.78
N ASN A 57 41.24 12.11 12.33
CA ASN A 57 41.77 10.97 11.59
C ASN A 57 40.62 10.14 11.02
N LEU A 58 40.72 9.75 9.76
CA LEU A 58 39.73 8.97 9.02
C LEU A 58 40.37 7.67 8.54
N THR A 59 39.67 6.56 8.71
CA THR A 59 40.09 5.24 8.25
C THR A 59 38.88 4.49 7.75
N ALA A 60 39.05 3.62 6.76
CA ALA A 60 38.01 2.69 6.32
C ALA A 60 38.45 1.25 6.59
N GLU A 61 37.52 0.42 7.06
CA GLU A 61 37.74 -0.99 7.35
C GLU A 61 36.64 -1.82 6.70
N GLY A 62 36.96 -3.09 6.36
CA GLY A 62 35.99 -4.04 5.80
C GLY A 62 35.94 -4.05 4.27
N LEU A 63 36.89 -3.39 3.59
CA LEU A 63 37.07 -3.42 2.14
C LEU A 63 38.43 -4.00 1.76
N PRO A 64 38.58 -4.60 0.55
CA PRO A 64 39.89 -4.97 0.00
C PRO A 64 40.83 -3.77 -0.15
N GLU A 65 42.14 -3.97 0.06
CA GLU A 65 43.14 -2.88 0.06
C GLU A 65 43.29 -2.11 -1.26
N ASN A 66 42.84 -2.69 -2.38
CA ASN A 66 43.00 -2.11 -3.71
C ASN A 66 41.87 -1.15 -4.13
N ILE A 67 40.91 -0.88 -3.24
CA ILE A 67 39.79 0.01 -3.54
C ILE A 67 40.18 1.46 -3.25
N ASP A 68 39.95 2.35 -4.21
CA ASP A 68 40.13 3.79 -4.00
C ASP A 68 38.88 4.40 -3.33
N LEU A 69 39.11 5.15 -2.25
CA LEU A 69 38.09 5.78 -1.41
C LEU A 69 38.20 7.29 -1.44
N GLU A 70 37.03 7.93 -1.46
CA GLU A 70 36.87 9.37 -1.41
C GLU A 70 36.04 9.76 -0.17
N TYR A 71 36.70 10.40 0.79
CA TYR A 71 36.04 11.03 1.93
C TYR A 71 35.62 12.44 1.56
N SER A 72 34.37 12.80 1.86
CA SER A 72 33.88 14.17 1.80
C SER A 72 33.75 14.73 3.22
N LEU A 73 34.38 15.87 3.49
CA LEU A 73 34.47 16.55 4.78
C LEU A 73 34.05 18.01 4.60
N ASN A 74 32.79 18.34 4.91
CA ASN A 74 32.20 19.64 4.57
C ASN A 74 32.43 19.99 3.09
N ASN A 75 33.38 20.88 2.78
CA ASN A 75 33.72 21.31 1.42
C ASN A 75 35.09 20.75 0.93
N PHE A 76 35.70 19.85 1.69
CA PHE A 76 37.00 19.25 1.37
C PHE A 76 36.84 17.77 1.03
N THR A 77 37.65 17.27 0.12
CA THR A 77 37.70 15.85 -0.23
C THR A 77 39.09 15.28 0.03
N LEU A 78 39.16 14.08 0.61
CA LEU A 78 40.39 13.33 0.82
C LEU A 78 40.29 11.99 0.11
N GLN A 79 41.40 11.55 -0.48
CA GLN A 79 41.51 10.23 -1.10
C GLN A 79 42.33 9.31 -0.20
N SER A 80 41.91 8.06 -0.06
CA SER A 80 42.70 7.02 0.62
C SER A 80 42.38 5.64 0.07
N ARG A 81 43.05 4.63 0.62
CA ARG A 81 42.64 3.23 0.53
C ARG A 81 42.16 2.69 1.88
N PRO A 82 41.50 1.52 1.93
CA PRO A 82 41.18 0.84 3.17
C PRO A 82 42.41 0.64 4.05
N TYR A 83 42.19 0.66 5.37
CA TYR A 83 43.19 0.56 6.43
C TYR A 83 44.24 1.69 6.46
N GLN A 84 44.26 2.59 5.49
CA GLN A 84 45.08 3.80 5.52
C GLN A 84 44.39 4.91 6.31
N THR A 85 45.16 5.59 7.16
CA THR A 85 44.67 6.72 7.93
C THR A 85 45.03 8.02 7.23
N VAL A 86 44.02 8.81 6.87
CA VAL A 86 44.16 10.20 6.40
C VAL A 86 43.62 11.15 7.45
N TYR A 87 43.91 12.45 7.35
CA TYR A 87 43.45 13.40 8.36
C TYR A 87 43.16 14.78 7.79
N HIS A 88 42.32 15.52 8.50
CA HIS A 88 42.06 16.93 8.26
C HIS A 88 42.04 17.72 9.58
N TRP A 89 42.39 19.00 9.52
CA TRP A 89 42.32 19.91 10.66
C TRP A 89 40.95 20.57 10.70
N VAL A 90 40.21 20.38 11.80
CA VAL A 90 38.86 20.92 11.96
C VAL A 90 38.84 21.91 13.13
N LYS A 91 38.23 23.08 12.93
CA LYS A 91 38.19 24.13 13.96
C LYS A 91 37.42 23.62 15.20
N GLU A 92 37.93 23.95 16.39
CA GLU A 92 37.23 23.65 17.65
C GLU A 92 35.80 24.21 17.63
N LYS A 93 34.86 23.46 18.23
CA LYS A 93 33.44 23.81 18.36
C LYS A 93 32.72 24.00 17.01
N SER A 94 33.26 23.43 15.93
CA SER A 94 32.59 23.40 14.62
C SER A 94 31.98 22.02 14.34
N PHE A 95 30.91 21.99 13.53
CA PHE A 95 30.31 20.76 13.05
C PHE A 95 31.04 20.26 11.81
N LEU A 96 31.38 18.96 11.82
CA LEU A 96 31.95 18.25 10.70
C LEU A 96 30.89 17.35 10.07
N ASN A 97 30.49 17.65 8.84
CA ASN A 97 29.82 16.69 7.97
C ASN A 97 30.89 15.80 7.33
N PHE A 98 30.73 14.48 7.48
CA PHE A 98 31.62 13.51 6.86
C PHE A 98 30.84 12.39 6.18
N SER A 99 31.36 11.92 5.05
CA SER A 99 30.91 10.73 4.34
C SER A 99 32.08 10.07 3.63
N VAL A 100 31.92 8.81 3.23
CA VAL A 100 32.90 8.07 2.41
C VAL A 100 32.18 7.45 1.24
N SER A 101 32.84 7.42 0.09
CA SER A 101 32.33 6.79 -1.12
C SER A 101 33.44 6.02 -1.83
N CYS A 102 33.07 4.95 -2.52
CA CYS A 102 33.93 4.27 -3.48
C CYS A 102 33.32 4.44 -4.88
N LYS A 103 34.19 4.54 -5.90
CA LYS A 103 33.74 4.77 -7.28
C LYS A 103 33.27 3.48 -7.98
N GLU A 104 33.67 2.34 -7.45
CA GLU A 104 33.44 1.04 -8.08
C GLU A 104 32.07 0.45 -7.70
N GLU A 105 31.20 0.32 -8.70
CA GLU A 105 29.82 -0.17 -8.53
C GLU A 105 29.75 -1.61 -7.98
N LEU A 106 30.72 -2.46 -8.36
CA LEU A 106 30.86 -3.82 -7.85
C LEU A 106 31.14 -3.84 -6.34
N VAL A 107 31.97 -2.91 -5.86
CA VAL A 107 32.31 -2.79 -4.43
C VAL A 107 31.10 -2.33 -3.62
N LYS A 108 30.34 -1.35 -4.14
CA LYS A 108 29.07 -0.92 -3.51
C LYS A 108 28.07 -2.07 -3.39
N THR A 109 28.10 -3.02 -4.34
CA THR A 109 27.24 -4.20 -4.33
C THR A 109 27.69 -5.25 -3.33
N GLN A 110 29.01 -5.46 -3.19
CA GLN A 110 29.57 -6.42 -2.26
C GLN A 110 29.54 -5.93 -0.81
N TYR A 111 29.71 -4.62 -0.60
CA TYR A 111 29.76 -3.98 0.71
C TYR A 111 28.76 -2.82 0.81
N PRO A 112 27.46 -3.15 0.82
CA PRO A 112 26.39 -2.17 0.70
C PRO A 112 26.21 -1.24 1.88
N THR A 113 26.59 -1.69 3.07
CA THR A 113 26.33 -0.93 4.29
C THR A 113 27.64 -0.32 4.77
N VAL A 114 27.61 0.99 4.99
CA VAL A 114 28.68 1.74 5.65
C VAL A 114 28.13 2.50 6.84
N TYR A 115 28.78 2.36 7.99
CA TYR A 115 28.50 3.13 9.19
C TYR A 115 29.81 3.57 9.83
N TRP A 116 29.73 4.60 10.67
CA TRP A 116 30.90 5.22 11.26
C TRP A 116 31.01 4.90 12.73
N THR A 117 32.22 4.58 13.19
CA THR A 117 32.53 4.37 14.60
C THR A 117 33.67 5.27 15.07
N ASP A 118 33.69 5.62 16.35
CA ASP A 118 34.83 6.24 17.00
C ASP A 118 35.95 5.23 17.30
N SER A 119 37.04 5.68 17.94
CA SER A 119 38.14 4.82 18.37
C SER A 119 37.77 3.78 19.44
N LYS A 120 36.64 3.97 20.13
CA LYS A 120 36.11 3.08 21.16
C LYS A 120 35.06 2.11 20.61
N GLY A 121 34.72 2.22 19.32
CA GLY A 121 33.71 1.40 18.65
C GLY A 121 32.27 1.93 18.78
N ASN A 122 32.06 3.11 19.37
CA ASN A 122 30.72 3.71 19.46
C ASN A 122 30.34 4.31 18.10
N GLU A 123 29.04 4.28 17.78
CA GLU A 123 28.52 4.88 16.56
C GLU A 123 28.80 6.40 16.53
N ALA A 124 29.37 6.88 15.42
CA ALA A 124 29.67 8.28 15.18
C ALA A 124 28.77 8.81 14.06
N LYS A 125 27.78 9.64 14.40
CA LYS A 125 26.85 10.22 13.41
C LYS A 125 27.40 11.52 12.82
N SER A 126 27.12 11.74 11.54
CA SER A 126 27.39 12.98 10.82
C SER A 126 26.09 13.82 10.77
N PRO A 127 26.12 15.14 11.01
CA PRO A 127 27.25 15.95 11.47
C PRO A 127 27.68 15.65 12.91
N LYS A 128 28.98 15.78 13.19
CA LYS A 128 29.57 15.67 14.54
C LYS A 128 30.20 16.98 15.00
N LEU A 129 29.93 17.38 16.24
CA LEU A 129 30.60 18.52 16.87
C LEU A 129 32.01 18.13 17.31
N ILE A 130 33.03 18.88 16.86
CA ILE A 130 34.44 18.60 17.18
C ILE A 130 34.89 19.43 18.39
N THR A 131 35.13 18.77 19.52
CA THR A 131 35.63 19.39 20.76
C THR A 131 37.01 18.90 21.20
N ALA A 132 37.54 17.85 20.55
CA ALA A 132 38.83 17.25 20.80
C ALA A 132 39.34 16.53 19.54
N PRO A 133 40.61 16.05 19.52
CA PRO A 133 41.09 15.16 18.46
C PRO A 133 40.24 13.90 18.34
N GLU A 134 39.90 13.52 17.11
CA GLU A 134 38.93 12.47 16.84
C GLU A 134 39.51 11.42 15.88
N LYS A 135 39.08 10.17 16.02
CA LYS A 135 39.31 9.11 15.03
C LYS A 135 37.95 8.56 14.59
N LEU A 136 37.65 8.69 13.31
CA LEU A 136 36.43 8.21 12.67
C LEU A 136 36.78 7.03 11.76
N ILE A 137 36.12 5.91 11.96
CA ILE A 137 36.34 4.68 11.21
C ILE A 137 35.06 4.36 10.43
N ALA A 138 35.13 4.38 9.10
CA ALA A 138 34.06 3.89 8.24
C ALA A 138 34.14 2.36 8.14
N ARG A 139 33.09 1.67 8.59
CA ARG A 139 32.99 0.22 8.57
C ARG A 139 32.09 -0.24 7.44
N PHE A 140 32.69 -0.90 6.46
CA PHE A 140 31.99 -1.53 5.35
C PHE A 140 31.65 -2.98 5.71
N THR A 141 30.41 -3.40 5.43
CA THR A 141 29.95 -4.77 5.69
C THR A 141 29.19 -5.32 4.49
N THR A 142 29.26 -6.64 4.32
CA THR A 142 28.48 -7.39 3.34
C THR A 142 27.01 -7.53 3.75
N GLN A 143 26.67 -7.17 4.99
CA GLN A 143 25.30 -7.18 5.48
C GLN A 143 24.50 -6.05 4.83
N LYS A 144 23.39 -6.39 4.17
CA LYS A 144 22.45 -5.42 3.59
C LYS A 144 21.63 -4.74 4.68
N GLN A 145 21.14 -3.53 4.40
CA GLN A 145 20.21 -2.84 5.27
C GLN A 145 18.91 -3.64 5.37
N THR A 146 18.49 -3.97 6.59
CA THR A 146 17.24 -4.70 6.83
C THR A 146 16.05 -3.88 6.35
N THR A 147 15.19 -4.51 5.54
CA THR A 147 13.93 -3.91 5.10
C THR A 147 12.74 -4.70 5.60
N ASN A 148 11.62 -4.00 5.78
CA ASN A 148 10.32 -4.58 6.07
C ASN A 148 9.29 -4.04 5.10
N ILE A 149 8.31 -4.88 4.76
CA ILE A 149 7.20 -4.52 3.89
C ILE A 149 5.86 -4.88 4.54
N THR A 150 4.93 -3.95 4.49
CA THR A 150 3.54 -4.17 4.95
C THR A 150 2.64 -4.45 3.76
N CYS A 151 1.57 -5.22 3.97
CA CYS A 151 0.52 -5.45 2.98
C CYS A 151 -0.86 -5.30 3.63
N ARG A 152 -1.70 -4.46 3.02
CA ARG A 152 -3.11 -4.28 3.34
C ARG A 152 -3.91 -4.51 2.08
N VAL A 153 -5.05 -5.15 2.26
CA VAL A 153 -5.97 -5.45 1.18
C VAL A 153 -7.32 -4.86 1.54
N SER A 154 -7.83 -3.99 0.67
CA SER A 154 -9.17 -3.40 0.79
C SER A 154 -10.08 -3.97 -0.29
N ILE A 155 -11.27 -4.38 0.12
CA ILE A 155 -12.36 -4.83 -0.76
C ILE A 155 -13.42 -3.75 -0.97
N SER A 156 -13.20 -2.52 -0.49
CA SER A 156 -14.20 -1.45 -0.55
C SER A 156 -14.67 -1.16 -1.97
N SER A 157 -13.74 -1.12 -2.93
CA SER A 157 -14.02 -0.89 -4.35
C SER A 157 -14.34 -2.16 -5.14
N LEU A 158 -14.18 -3.35 -4.52
CA LEU A 158 -14.46 -4.63 -5.18
C LEU A 158 -15.91 -4.65 -5.65
N PHE A 159 -16.79 -3.95 -4.92
CA PHE A 159 -18.24 -3.88 -5.13
C PHE A 159 -18.74 -2.65 -5.88
N ASP A 160 -17.85 -1.75 -6.32
CA ASP A 160 -18.21 -0.62 -7.19
C ASP A 160 -17.57 -0.76 -8.57
N THR A 161 -16.32 -1.19 -8.62
CA THR A 161 -15.54 -1.26 -9.86
C THR A 161 -15.07 -2.68 -10.21
N GLY A 162 -15.27 -3.65 -9.32
CA GLY A 162 -14.71 -5.00 -9.48
C GLY A 162 -13.23 -5.09 -9.10
N MET A 163 -12.63 -3.98 -8.63
CA MET A 163 -11.23 -3.91 -8.27
C MET A 163 -11.05 -4.02 -6.76
N LEU A 164 -10.17 -4.90 -6.32
CA LEU A 164 -9.61 -4.83 -4.98
C LEU A 164 -8.37 -3.93 -4.99
N THR A 165 -8.11 -3.28 -3.87
CA THR A 165 -6.91 -2.47 -3.69
C THR A 165 -5.94 -3.20 -2.78
N VAL A 166 -4.73 -3.44 -3.27
CA VAL A 166 -3.58 -3.87 -2.47
C VAL A 166 -2.68 -2.67 -2.26
N GLU A 167 -2.36 -2.37 -1.01
CA GLU A 167 -1.49 -1.23 -0.67
C GLU A 167 -0.59 -1.56 0.51
N GLY A 168 0.50 -0.82 0.63
CA GLY A 168 1.42 -0.98 1.73
C GLY A 168 2.60 -0.04 1.63
N GLN A 169 3.56 -0.27 2.51
CA GLN A 169 4.73 0.58 2.66
C GLN A 169 5.99 -0.25 2.94
N MET A 170 7.09 0.18 2.34
CA MET A 170 8.46 -0.24 2.63
C MET A 170 9.06 0.61 3.77
N THR A 171 9.72 -0.06 4.71
CA THR A 171 10.46 0.57 5.80
C THR A 171 11.90 0.06 5.80
N PRO A 172 12.92 0.94 5.73
CA PRO A 172 12.84 2.40 5.54
C PRO A 172 12.22 2.80 4.18
N PRO A 173 11.81 4.07 3.99
CA PRO A 173 11.19 4.52 2.75
C PRO A 173 12.20 4.74 1.63
N PHE A 174 12.04 4.02 0.51
CA PHE A 174 12.81 4.22 -0.72
C PHE A 174 12.03 3.70 -1.93
N LYS A 175 12.48 4.07 -3.15
CA LYS A 175 11.93 3.56 -4.40
C LYS A 175 12.45 2.15 -4.68
N ALA A 176 11.54 1.20 -4.85
CA ALA A 176 11.81 -0.21 -5.03
C ALA A 176 10.74 -0.86 -5.91
N LYS A 177 11.10 -1.95 -6.59
CA LYS A 177 10.14 -2.81 -7.30
C LYS A 177 9.67 -3.92 -6.37
N VAL A 178 8.38 -3.90 -6.05
CA VAL A 178 7.71 -4.87 -5.18
C VAL A 178 6.86 -5.80 -6.04
N ALA A 179 6.98 -7.10 -5.81
CA ALA A 179 6.11 -8.11 -6.38
C ALA A 179 4.84 -8.26 -5.52
N ILE A 180 3.67 -8.06 -6.12
CA ILE A 180 2.41 -8.47 -5.51
C ILE A 180 2.12 -9.91 -5.93
N GLU A 181 2.08 -10.81 -4.95
CA GLU A 181 1.90 -12.24 -5.16
C GLU A 181 0.54 -12.70 -4.63
N CYS A 182 -0.07 -13.66 -5.32
CA CYS A 182 -1.33 -14.26 -4.93
C CYS A 182 -1.33 -15.77 -5.18
N ARG A 183 -2.09 -16.50 -4.37
CA ARG A 183 -2.44 -17.91 -4.60
C ARG A 183 -3.84 -18.22 -4.06
N ALA A 184 -4.49 -19.24 -4.60
CA ALA A 184 -5.58 -19.88 -3.89
C ALA A 184 -5.02 -20.70 -2.71
N LEU A 185 -5.86 -20.98 -1.72
CA LEU A 185 -5.45 -21.74 -0.54
C LEU A 185 -4.89 -23.12 -0.94
N GLY A 186 -3.61 -23.36 -0.63
CA GLY A 186 -2.90 -24.62 -0.96
C GLY A 186 -2.09 -24.59 -2.25
N ASP A 187 -2.25 -23.57 -3.10
CA ASP A 187 -1.52 -23.46 -4.37
C ASP A 187 -0.11 -22.86 -4.23
N SER A 188 0.65 -22.90 -5.33
CA SER A 188 1.90 -22.15 -5.50
C SER A 188 1.65 -20.65 -5.68
N TRP A 189 2.53 -19.82 -5.14
CA TRP A 189 2.49 -18.36 -5.33
C TRP A 189 2.70 -17.95 -6.79
N LYS A 190 1.82 -17.09 -7.30
CA LYS A 190 1.93 -16.45 -8.62
C LYS A 190 2.13 -14.96 -8.46
N VAL A 191 3.07 -14.39 -9.21
CA VAL A 191 3.25 -12.93 -9.29
C VAL A 191 2.11 -12.34 -10.13
N LEU A 192 1.29 -11.48 -9.53
CA LEU A 192 0.23 -10.74 -10.22
C LEU A 192 0.81 -9.55 -10.98
N LYS A 193 1.64 -8.76 -10.29
CA LYS A 193 2.21 -7.53 -10.84
C LYS A 193 3.46 -7.11 -10.08
N MET A 194 4.41 -6.50 -10.80
CA MET A 194 5.49 -5.71 -10.22
C MET A 194 5.05 -4.24 -10.13
N VAL A 195 5.05 -3.67 -8.92
CA VAL A 195 4.70 -2.27 -8.65
C VAL A 195 5.89 -1.51 -8.08
N GLU A 196 5.97 -0.21 -8.36
CA GLU A 196 7.03 0.65 -7.84
C GLU A 196 6.55 1.41 -6.61
N THR A 197 7.38 1.47 -5.57
CA THR A 197 7.14 2.34 -4.42
C THR A 197 7.49 3.79 -4.75
N ASN A 198 6.79 4.73 -4.14
CA ASN A 198 7.12 6.15 -4.22
C ASN A 198 8.31 6.52 -3.27
N GLN A 199 8.70 7.79 -3.22
CA GLN A 199 9.78 8.26 -2.34
C GLN A 199 9.50 8.04 -0.85
N ALA A 200 8.23 7.94 -0.44
CA ALA A 200 7.82 7.62 0.92
C ALA A 200 7.73 6.11 1.19
N GLY A 201 8.16 5.27 0.23
CA GLY A 201 8.10 3.81 0.33
C GLY A 201 6.72 3.21 0.11
N ASN A 202 5.70 4.00 -0.23
CA ASN A 202 4.32 3.51 -0.40
C ASN A 202 4.11 2.93 -1.80
N TYR A 203 3.35 1.85 -1.88
CA TYR A 203 2.89 1.26 -3.13
C TYR A 203 1.38 1.02 -3.10
N ARG A 204 0.76 1.00 -4.30
CA ARG A 204 -0.66 0.70 -4.49
C ARG A 204 -0.85 -0.07 -5.80
N PHE A 205 -1.74 -1.06 -5.76
CA PHE A 205 -2.14 -1.85 -6.91
C PHE A 205 -3.65 -2.10 -6.86
N ASP A 206 -4.37 -1.64 -7.88
CA ASP A 206 -5.79 -1.94 -8.05
C ASP A 206 -5.91 -3.11 -9.04
N TRP A 207 -6.59 -4.18 -8.61
CA TRP A 207 -6.60 -5.48 -9.28
C TRP A 207 -8.00 -6.08 -9.36
N ILE A 208 -8.39 -6.58 -10.53
CA ILE A 208 -9.63 -7.34 -10.73
C ILE A 208 -9.30 -8.84 -10.62
N PRO A 209 -9.82 -9.55 -9.61
CA PRO A 209 -9.56 -10.98 -9.44
C PRO A 209 -10.16 -11.84 -10.55
N ASP A 210 -9.31 -12.66 -11.17
CA ASP A 210 -9.73 -13.65 -12.17
C ASP A 210 -9.95 -15.04 -11.56
N THR A 211 -9.43 -15.28 -10.35
CA THR A 211 -9.50 -16.55 -9.63
C THR A 211 -10.46 -16.44 -8.43
N MET A 212 -11.29 -17.46 -8.26
CA MET A 212 -12.36 -17.49 -7.25
C MET A 212 -11.95 -18.32 -6.03
N GLY A 213 -12.62 -18.09 -4.89
CA GLY A 213 -12.34 -18.76 -3.62
C GLY A 213 -11.55 -17.90 -2.62
N ILE A 214 -10.96 -18.55 -1.61
CA ILE A 214 -10.12 -17.87 -0.61
C ILE A 214 -8.74 -17.63 -1.22
N LEU A 215 -8.44 -16.36 -1.50
CA LEU A 215 -7.15 -15.94 -2.01
C LEU A 215 -6.25 -15.47 -0.87
N GLN A 216 -5.00 -15.91 -0.91
CA GLN A 216 -3.92 -15.41 -0.08
C GLN A 216 -3.09 -14.44 -0.91
N ILE A 217 -2.93 -13.22 -0.41
CA ILE A 217 -2.22 -12.12 -1.06
C ILE A 217 -1.09 -11.67 -0.15
N ARG A 218 0.08 -11.41 -0.72
CA ARG A 218 1.22 -10.80 -0.01
C ARG A 218 2.03 -9.91 -0.96
N ALA A 219 2.85 -9.05 -0.37
CA ALA A 219 3.84 -8.29 -1.10
C ALA A 219 5.24 -8.82 -0.78
N ARG A 220 6.09 -8.87 -1.79
CA ARG A 220 7.47 -9.34 -1.67
C ARG A 220 8.42 -8.35 -2.32
N PHE A 221 9.50 -8.03 -1.61
CA PHE A 221 10.65 -7.34 -2.16
C PHE A 221 11.82 -8.32 -2.18
N SER A 222 12.39 -8.55 -3.37
CA SER A 222 13.48 -9.51 -3.56
C SER A 222 14.85 -9.03 -3.07
N GLY A 223 14.92 -7.83 -2.49
CA GLY A 223 16.19 -7.20 -2.15
C GLY A 223 16.86 -6.56 -3.36
N ASP A 224 17.87 -5.76 -3.09
CA ASP A 224 18.78 -5.20 -4.11
C ASP A 224 20.22 -5.29 -3.59
N SER A 225 21.15 -4.55 -4.19
CA SER A 225 22.54 -4.50 -3.72
C SER A 225 22.63 -4.01 -2.27
N LEU A 226 21.82 -3.02 -1.90
CA LEU A 226 21.88 -2.29 -0.63
C LEU A 226 20.95 -2.83 0.46
N HIS A 227 19.82 -3.40 0.06
CA HIS A 227 18.68 -3.71 0.91
C HIS A 227 18.37 -5.20 0.93
N SER A 228 18.10 -5.75 2.12
CA SER A 228 17.73 -7.15 2.28
C SER A 228 16.38 -7.44 1.60
N GLU A 229 16.16 -8.69 1.18
CA GLU A 229 14.83 -9.13 0.78
C GLU A 229 13.88 -9.12 1.99
N CYS A 230 12.57 -8.94 1.72
CA CYS A 230 11.53 -9.05 2.74
C CYS A 230 10.20 -9.48 2.11
N THR A 231 9.35 -10.09 2.93
CA THR A 231 8.01 -10.53 2.52
C THR A 231 7.01 -10.09 3.59
N SER A 232 5.85 -9.58 3.17
CA SER A 232 4.82 -9.13 4.10
C SER A 232 4.14 -10.30 4.79
N ASN A 233 3.33 -9.97 5.80
CA ASN A 233 2.29 -10.89 6.26
C ASN A 233 1.31 -11.23 5.12
N ILE A 234 0.69 -12.41 5.23
CA ILE A 234 -0.32 -12.89 4.30
C ILE A 234 -1.67 -12.26 4.67
N LYS A 235 -2.42 -11.82 3.65
CA LYS A 235 -3.80 -11.36 3.77
C LYS A 235 -4.72 -12.30 3.02
N GLU A 236 -5.80 -12.71 3.68
CA GLU A 236 -6.80 -13.60 3.10
C GLU A 236 -8.03 -12.80 2.68
N VAL A 237 -8.53 -13.08 1.48
CA VAL A 237 -9.74 -12.47 0.94
C VAL A 237 -10.60 -13.55 0.32
N ALA A 238 -11.84 -13.66 0.77
CA ALA A 238 -12.83 -14.54 0.18
C ALA A 238 -13.50 -13.87 -1.03
N ILE A 239 -13.38 -14.50 -2.19
CA ILE A 239 -13.96 -14.03 -3.45
C ILE A 239 -15.01 -15.05 -3.89
N SER A 240 -16.29 -14.71 -3.70
CA SER A 240 -17.40 -15.56 -4.12
C SER A 240 -17.67 -15.43 -5.62
N SER A 241 -17.78 -16.60 -6.28
CA SER A 241 -18.09 -16.74 -7.70
C SER A 241 -19.49 -16.24 -8.02
N SER A 242 -20.45 -16.74 -7.25
CA SER A 242 -21.87 -16.43 -7.38
C SER A 242 -22.12 -14.92 -7.19
N MET A 243 -21.44 -14.30 -6.22
CA MET A 243 -21.52 -12.86 -5.97
C MET A 243 -20.99 -12.02 -7.15
N LEU A 244 -19.81 -12.36 -7.68
CA LEU A 244 -19.23 -11.65 -8.84
C LEU A 244 -20.12 -11.79 -10.08
N LYS A 245 -20.69 -12.98 -10.32
CA LYS A 245 -21.58 -13.25 -11.45
C LYS A 245 -22.91 -12.52 -11.30
N PHE A 246 -23.53 -12.54 -10.11
CA PHE A 246 -24.75 -11.77 -9.84
C PHE A 246 -24.53 -10.28 -10.07
N ARG A 247 -23.37 -9.76 -9.66
CA ARG A 247 -23.04 -8.36 -9.88
C ARG A 247 -22.78 -7.99 -11.34
N ARG A 248 -22.13 -8.88 -12.11
CA ARG A 248 -22.04 -8.70 -13.57
C ARG A 248 -23.44 -8.68 -14.19
N LEU A 249 -24.34 -9.56 -13.75
CA LEU A 249 -25.73 -9.59 -14.19
C LEU A 249 -26.45 -8.27 -13.89
N THR A 250 -26.36 -7.73 -12.66
CA THR A 250 -27.00 -6.45 -12.31
C THR A 250 -26.40 -5.27 -13.08
N THR A 251 -25.08 -5.28 -13.33
CA THR A 251 -24.40 -4.23 -14.11
C THR A 251 -24.84 -4.25 -15.57
N VAL A 252 -24.87 -5.43 -16.19
CA VAL A 252 -25.35 -5.60 -17.57
C VAL A 252 -26.82 -5.18 -17.66
N PHE A 253 -27.66 -5.59 -16.70
CA PHE A 253 -29.06 -5.18 -16.67
C PHE A 253 -29.22 -3.66 -16.54
N ASN A 254 -28.44 -3.01 -15.68
CA ASN A 254 -28.45 -1.56 -15.52
C ASN A 254 -28.02 -0.85 -16.82
N SER A 255 -26.96 -1.32 -17.47
CA SER A 255 -26.48 -0.77 -18.75
C SER A 255 -27.49 -0.95 -19.88
N SER A 256 -28.13 -2.12 -19.96
CA SER A 256 -29.14 -2.40 -20.98
C SER A 256 -30.38 -1.54 -20.78
N THR A 257 -30.84 -1.37 -19.54
CA THR A 257 -32.00 -0.53 -19.23
C THR A 257 -31.71 0.95 -19.47
N SER A 258 -30.52 1.45 -19.12
CA SER A 258 -30.13 2.83 -19.40
C SER A 258 -30.11 3.13 -20.91
N THR A 259 -29.55 2.22 -21.71
CA THR A 259 -29.47 2.35 -23.18
C THR A 259 -30.86 2.33 -23.80
N PHE A 260 -31.72 1.38 -23.39
CA PHE A 260 -33.12 1.33 -23.85
C PHE A 260 -33.86 2.63 -23.55
N HIS A 261 -33.72 3.17 -22.33
CA HIS A 261 -34.35 4.43 -21.93
C HIS A 261 -33.93 5.64 -22.75
N GLU A 262 -32.68 5.70 -23.19
CA GLU A 262 -32.15 6.73 -24.08
C GLU A 262 -32.75 6.58 -25.49
N GLU A 263 -32.85 5.36 -26.00
CA GLU A 263 -33.42 5.06 -27.32
C GLU A 263 -34.90 5.44 -27.43
N ILE A 264 -35.70 5.18 -26.38
CA ILE A 264 -37.14 5.53 -26.36
C ILE A 264 -37.42 6.96 -25.87
N GLY A 265 -36.39 7.77 -25.60
CA GLY A 265 -36.53 9.18 -25.22
C GLY A 265 -37.31 9.43 -23.91
N THR A 266 -37.24 8.50 -22.95
CA THR A 266 -38.06 8.60 -21.72
C THR A 266 -37.76 9.84 -20.87
N PRO A 267 -38.79 10.48 -20.27
CA PRO A 267 -38.61 11.61 -19.36
C PRO A 267 -37.68 11.26 -18.20
N LYS A 268 -36.81 12.21 -17.81
CA LYS A 268 -35.81 12.03 -16.74
C LYS A 268 -36.43 11.58 -15.40
N GLU A 269 -37.63 12.05 -15.07
CA GLU A 269 -38.38 11.66 -13.86
C GLU A 269 -38.81 10.19 -13.89
N PHE A 270 -39.32 9.70 -15.01
CA PHE A 270 -39.72 8.31 -15.17
C PHE A 270 -38.51 7.37 -15.08
N ARG A 271 -37.41 7.75 -15.74
CA ARG A 271 -36.13 7.04 -15.64
C ARG A 271 -35.62 6.96 -14.20
N LYS A 272 -35.71 8.05 -13.43
CA LYS A 272 -35.31 8.07 -12.02
C LYS A 272 -36.18 7.11 -11.19
N ASN A 273 -37.50 7.18 -11.32
CA ASN A 273 -38.42 6.33 -10.56
C ASN A 273 -38.27 4.84 -10.91
N PHE A 274 -37.99 4.53 -12.18
CA PHE A 274 -37.75 3.16 -12.60
C PHE A 274 -36.40 2.62 -12.16
N LEU A 275 -35.31 3.40 -12.17
CA LEU A 275 -33.97 2.92 -11.79
C LEU A 275 -33.71 2.94 -10.28
N THR A 276 -34.46 3.73 -9.51
CA THR A 276 -34.25 3.87 -8.06
C THR A 276 -34.33 2.52 -7.31
N PRO A 277 -35.32 1.65 -7.56
CA PRO A 277 -35.36 0.34 -6.89
C PRO A 277 -34.21 -0.60 -7.29
N LEU A 278 -33.70 -0.50 -8.52
CA LEU A 278 -32.53 -1.26 -8.98
C LEU A 278 -31.28 -0.81 -8.23
N ILE A 279 -31.04 0.50 -8.15
CA ILE A 279 -29.93 1.08 -7.38
C ILE A 279 -30.04 0.68 -5.91
N TYR A 280 -31.22 0.80 -5.32
CA TYR A 280 -31.47 0.41 -3.94
C TYR A 280 -31.24 -1.09 -3.70
N GLY A 281 -31.63 -1.96 -4.64
CA GLY A 281 -31.33 -3.40 -4.57
C GLY A 281 -29.83 -3.69 -4.63
N ILE A 282 -29.07 -2.93 -5.42
CA ILE A 282 -27.59 -3.00 -5.47
C ILE A 282 -26.97 -2.48 -4.17
N ASP A 283 -27.50 -1.39 -3.59
CA ASP A 283 -27.04 -0.87 -2.31
C ASP A 283 -27.26 -1.88 -1.17
N VAL A 284 -28.40 -2.58 -1.18
CA VAL A 284 -28.66 -3.67 -0.23
C VAL A 284 -27.67 -4.82 -0.41
N LEU A 285 -27.32 -5.18 -1.65
CA LEU A 285 -26.27 -6.17 -1.92
C LEU A 285 -24.93 -5.73 -1.31
N ASN A 286 -24.55 -4.47 -1.52
CA ASN A 286 -23.30 -3.86 -1.05
C ASN A 286 -23.26 -3.70 0.48
N MET A 287 -24.42 -3.51 1.12
CA MET A 287 -24.55 -3.42 2.57
C MET A 287 -24.48 -4.79 3.25
N VAL A 288 -25.12 -5.81 2.66
CA VAL A 288 -25.31 -7.12 3.30
C VAL A 288 -24.09 -8.04 3.12
N TYR A 289 -23.40 -7.98 1.97
CA TYR A 289 -22.30 -8.91 1.70
C TYR A 289 -21.03 -8.71 2.55
N PRO A 290 -20.48 -7.48 2.71
CA PRO A 290 -19.24 -7.29 3.47
C PRO A 290 -19.23 -7.90 4.89
N PRO A 291 -20.26 -7.70 5.74
CA PRO A 291 -20.29 -8.32 7.07
C PRO A 291 -20.47 -9.84 7.02
N LEU A 292 -21.01 -10.36 5.91
CA LEU A 292 -21.27 -11.79 5.73
C LEU A 292 -20.18 -12.52 4.93
N SER A 293 -19.20 -11.80 4.38
CA SER A 293 -18.13 -12.36 3.55
C SER A 293 -17.28 -13.41 4.27
N GLY A 294 -17.23 -13.39 5.61
CA GLY A 294 -16.55 -14.38 6.43
C GLY A 294 -17.31 -15.70 6.63
N PHE A 295 -18.60 -15.78 6.28
CA PHE A 295 -19.45 -16.97 6.47
C PHE A 295 -19.41 -17.95 5.28
N GLY A 296 -18.29 -17.96 4.53
CA GLY A 296 -18.10 -18.85 3.38
C GLY A 296 -19.17 -18.64 2.28
N PRO A 297 -19.66 -19.71 1.63
CA PRO A 297 -20.62 -19.63 0.52
C PRO A 297 -21.91 -18.89 0.89
N LEU A 298 -22.37 -19.07 2.14
CA LEU A 298 -23.68 -18.62 2.57
C LEU A 298 -23.80 -17.10 2.57
N GLY A 299 -22.72 -16.37 2.86
CA GLY A 299 -22.74 -14.92 2.86
C GLY A 299 -23.08 -14.33 1.50
N SER A 300 -22.59 -14.95 0.43
CA SER A 300 -22.89 -14.55 -0.95
C SER A 300 -24.35 -14.83 -1.31
N ILE A 301 -24.84 -16.02 -0.98
CA ILE A 301 -26.21 -16.46 -1.29
C ILE A 301 -27.22 -15.59 -0.55
N ILE A 302 -26.99 -15.31 0.74
CA ILE A 302 -27.87 -14.44 1.54
C ILE A 302 -27.95 -13.05 0.90
N ALA A 303 -26.82 -12.46 0.53
CA ALA A 303 -26.81 -11.14 -0.09
C ALA A 303 -27.52 -11.11 -1.46
N ILE A 304 -27.35 -12.15 -2.30
CA ILE A 304 -28.09 -12.30 -3.57
C ILE A 304 -29.59 -12.38 -3.32
N VAL A 305 -30.02 -13.20 -2.36
CA VAL A 305 -31.43 -13.37 -2.00
C VAL A 305 -32.02 -12.06 -1.45
N SER A 306 -31.32 -11.37 -0.55
CA SER A 306 -31.75 -10.08 0.00
C SER A 306 -31.90 -9.01 -1.08
N SER A 307 -30.94 -8.90 -1.99
CA SER A 307 -31.01 -7.97 -3.13
C SER A 307 -32.16 -8.32 -4.08
N SER A 308 -32.29 -9.60 -4.44
CA SER A 308 -33.36 -10.09 -5.33
C SER A 308 -34.75 -9.92 -4.71
N THR A 309 -34.86 -10.01 -3.39
CA THR A 309 -36.10 -9.75 -2.64
C THR A 309 -36.60 -8.33 -2.87
N VAL A 310 -35.71 -7.35 -2.72
CA VAL A 310 -36.02 -5.94 -2.94
C VAL A 310 -36.48 -5.73 -4.38
N LEU A 311 -35.76 -6.28 -5.35
CA LEU A 311 -36.12 -6.15 -6.77
C LEU A 311 -37.49 -6.76 -7.07
N GLY A 312 -37.78 -7.95 -6.55
CA GLY A 312 -39.06 -8.63 -6.78
C GLY A 312 -40.26 -7.86 -6.24
N LEU A 313 -40.11 -7.22 -5.07
CA LEU A 313 -41.14 -6.40 -4.45
C LEU A 313 -41.49 -5.16 -5.27
N PHE A 314 -40.50 -4.48 -5.86
CA PHE A 314 -40.74 -3.23 -6.59
C PHE A 314 -41.15 -3.45 -8.05
N TYR A 315 -40.53 -4.41 -8.74
CA TYR A 315 -40.74 -4.56 -10.19
C TYR A 315 -41.83 -5.56 -10.57
N ILE A 316 -41.94 -6.69 -9.86
CA ILE A 316 -42.78 -7.81 -10.33
C ILE A 316 -44.09 -7.90 -9.55
N LEU A 317 -44.04 -7.67 -8.23
CA LEU A 317 -45.21 -7.72 -7.35
C LEU A 317 -46.45 -6.92 -7.82
N PRO A 318 -46.35 -5.64 -8.26
CA PRO A 318 -47.55 -4.89 -8.64
C PRO A 318 -48.26 -5.50 -9.85
N PHE A 319 -47.51 -6.02 -10.82
CA PHE A 319 -48.09 -6.64 -12.02
C PHE A 319 -48.70 -8.01 -11.70
N THR A 320 -48.05 -8.82 -10.86
CA THR A 320 -48.59 -10.14 -10.48
C THR A 320 -49.88 -10.03 -9.67
N ILE A 321 -50.05 -8.98 -8.86
CA ILE A 321 -51.31 -8.70 -8.16
C ILE A 321 -52.43 -8.41 -9.18
N ILE A 322 -52.19 -7.53 -10.17
CA ILE A 322 -53.18 -7.19 -11.20
C ILE A 322 -53.56 -8.44 -12.00
N LEU A 323 -52.58 -9.22 -12.45
CA LEU A 323 -52.82 -10.46 -13.18
C LEU A 323 -53.60 -11.49 -12.36
N ALA A 324 -53.33 -11.60 -11.06
CA ALA A 324 -54.07 -12.50 -10.18
C ALA A 324 -55.53 -12.08 -10.01
N ILE A 325 -55.81 -10.79 -9.90
CA ILE A 325 -57.18 -10.27 -9.84
C ILE A 325 -57.91 -10.58 -11.17
N LEU A 326 -57.28 -10.31 -12.31
CA LEU A 326 -57.84 -10.63 -13.63
C LEU A 326 -58.10 -12.13 -13.77
N PHE A 327 -57.15 -12.97 -13.35
CA PHE A 327 -57.29 -14.43 -13.39
C PHE A 327 -58.53 -14.90 -12.61
N VAL A 328 -58.75 -14.37 -11.40
CA VAL A 328 -59.95 -14.70 -10.60
C VAL A 328 -61.24 -14.23 -11.28
N ILE A 329 -61.23 -13.05 -11.91
CA ILE A 329 -62.41 -12.51 -12.62
C ILE A 329 -62.75 -13.38 -13.84
N THR A 330 -61.75 -13.71 -14.67
CA THR A 330 -61.91 -14.39 -15.96
C THR A 330 -62.20 -15.87 -15.78
N PHE A 331 -61.40 -16.57 -14.98
CA PHE A 331 -61.48 -18.04 -14.85
C PHE A 331 -62.36 -18.51 -13.71
N LYS A 332 -62.88 -17.58 -12.88
CA LYS A 332 -63.71 -17.88 -11.71
C LYS A 332 -63.10 -19.00 -10.86
N LYS A 333 -61.80 -18.87 -10.54
CA LYS A 333 -61.05 -19.81 -9.70
C LYS A 333 -59.94 -19.10 -8.94
N SER A 334 -59.57 -19.59 -7.76
CA SER A 334 -58.41 -19.10 -7.00
C SER A 334 -57.08 -19.67 -7.51
N ILE A 335 -55.97 -18.97 -7.27
CA ILE A 335 -54.63 -19.46 -7.60
C ILE A 335 -54.20 -20.45 -6.52
N THR A 336 -53.69 -21.61 -6.93
CA THR A 336 -53.20 -22.65 -6.02
C THR A 336 -51.72 -22.45 -5.70
N GLU A 337 -51.30 -22.80 -4.48
CA GLU A 337 -49.87 -22.81 -4.06
C GLU A 337 -48.98 -23.70 -4.94
N LYS A 338 -49.55 -24.67 -5.67
CA LYS A 338 -48.84 -25.50 -6.64
C LYS A 338 -48.12 -24.70 -7.74
N VAL A 339 -48.51 -23.44 -7.97
CA VAL A 339 -47.81 -22.53 -8.90
C VAL A 339 -46.40 -22.17 -8.40
N LEU A 340 -46.14 -22.24 -7.09
CA LEU A 340 -44.82 -21.97 -6.51
C LEU A 340 -43.86 -23.18 -6.59
N THR A 341 -44.38 -24.39 -6.82
CA THR A 341 -43.58 -25.62 -6.86
C THR A 341 -42.41 -25.57 -7.85
N PRO A 342 -42.57 -25.16 -9.12
CA PRO A 342 -41.42 -25.06 -10.04
C PRO A 342 -40.37 -24.04 -9.58
N PHE A 343 -40.80 -22.90 -9.02
CA PHE A 343 -39.87 -21.91 -8.49
C PHE A 343 -39.09 -22.42 -7.27
N GLY A 344 -39.77 -23.14 -6.36
CA GLY A 344 -39.11 -23.75 -5.19
C GLY A 344 -38.09 -24.84 -5.58
N ILE A 345 -38.41 -25.66 -6.60
CA ILE A 345 -37.47 -26.65 -7.14
C ILE A 345 -36.26 -25.96 -7.76
N MET A 346 -36.48 -24.97 -8.64
CA MET A 346 -35.39 -24.22 -9.26
C MET A 346 -34.52 -23.51 -8.22
N TRP A 347 -35.13 -22.92 -7.20
CA TRP A 347 -34.43 -22.27 -6.09
C TRP A 347 -33.54 -23.26 -5.33
N GLY A 348 -34.09 -24.41 -4.92
CA GLY A 348 -33.35 -25.43 -4.18
C GLY A 348 -32.18 -26.02 -4.98
N VAL A 349 -32.39 -26.33 -6.26
CA VAL A 349 -31.32 -26.82 -7.14
C VAL A 349 -30.21 -25.78 -7.32
N SER A 350 -30.60 -24.51 -7.54
CA SER A 350 -29.63 -23.42 -7.74
C SER A 350 -28.87 -23.10 -6.45
N PHE A 351 -29.55 -23.14 -5.29
CA PHE A 351 -28.93 -22.96 -3.97
C PHE A 351 -27.89 -24.04 -3.70
N CYS A 352 -28.26 -25.31 -3.87
CA CYS A 352 -27.34 -26.44 -3.66
C CYS A 352 -26.13 -26.36 -4.60
N TYR A 353 -26.36 -26.00 -5.86
CA TYR A 353 -25.29 -25.83 -6.84
C TYR A 353 -24.27 -24.78 -6.41
N LEU A 354 -24.73 -23.55 -6.13
CA LEU A 354 -23.84 -22.43 -5.79
C LEU A 354 -23.11 -22.67 -4.46
N LEU A 355 -23.76 -23.36 -3.52
CA LEU A 355 -23.14 -23.75 -2.26
C LEU A 355 -22.00 -24.74 -2.48
N LEU A 356 -22.16 -25.71 -3.38
CA LEU A 356 -21.10 -26.68 -3.72
C LEU A 356 -19.96 -26.02 -4.52
N GLU A 357 -20.28 -25.09 -5.42
CA GLU A 357 -19.31 -24.33 -6.22
C GLU A 357 -18.41 -23.47 -5.32
N ASP A 358 -19.00 -22.66 -4.44
CA ASP A 358 -18.23 -21.77 -3.56
C ASP A 358 -17.47 -22.54 -2.44
N LEU A 359 -17.83 -23.81 -2.17
CA LEU A 359 -17.04 -24.73 -1.32
C LEU A 359 -15.90 -25.43 -2.08
N ASN A 360 -15.74 -25.18 -3.38
CA ASN A 360 -14.78 -25.86 -4.24
C ASN A 360 -14.96 -27.41 -4.24
N ALA A 361 -16.16 -27.89 -3.94
CA ALA A 361 -16.50 -29.32 -3.84
C ALA A 361 -16.92 -29.94 -5.19
N MET A 362 -16.86 -29.16 -6.28
CA MET A 362 -17.43 -29.49 -7.59
C MET A 362 -16.46 -30.17 -8.57
N GLN A 363 -15.34 -30.72 -8.09
CA GLN A 363 -14.32 -31.39 -8.93
C GLN A 363 -14.88 -32.53 -9.82
N LEU A 364 -16.07 -33.03 -9.53
CA LEU A 364 -16.69 -34.18 -10.22
C LEU A 364 -17.68 -33.81 -11.34
N LEU A 365 -18.18 -32.57 -11.45
CA LEU A 365 -19.34 -32.28 -12.32
C LEU A 365 -19.02 -31.74 -13.73
N GLN A 366 -17.78 -31.36 -14.04
CA GLN A 366 -17.31 -30.85 -15.36
C GLN A 366 -18.35 -30.03 -16.15
N LEU A 367 -19.03 -29.09 -15.49
CA LEU A 367 -20.03 -28.26 -16.14
C LEU A 367 -19.37 -27.17 -17.00
N PRO A 368 -20.06 -26.71 -18.06
CA PRO A 368 -19.54 -25.64 -18.92
C PRO A 368 -19.47 -24.31 -18.16
N ALA A 369 -18.54 -23.44 -18.55
CA ALA A 369 -18.22 -22.18 -17.86
C ALA A 369 -19.39 -21.20 -17.67
N TYR A 370 -20.51 -21.38 -18.39
CA TYR A 370 -21.72 -20.57 -18.26
C TYR A 370 -22.71 -21.11 -17.22
N ALA A 371 -22.55 -22.33 -16.72
CA ALA A 371 -23.50 -22.98 -15.80
C ALA A 371 -23.74 -22.14 -14.55
N ASP A 372 -22.68 -21.60 -13.97
CA ASP A 372 -22.74 -20.79 -12.74
C ASP A 372 -23.54 -19.51 -12.94
N MET A 373 -23.45 -18.89 -14.11
CA MET A 373 -24.24 -17.71 -14.46
C MET A 373 -25.73 -18.08 -14.56
N ILE A 374 -26.05 -19.23 -15.15
CA ILE A 374 -27.42 -19.75 -15.24
C ILE A 374 -27.98 -20.01 -13.84
N PHE A 375 -27.23 -20.70 -12.97
CA PHE A 375 -27.71 -21.01 -11.62
C PHE A 375 -27.82 -19.76 -10.73
N THR A 376 -26.91 -18.80 -10.87
CA THR A 376 -27.00 -17.51 -10.19
C THR A 376 -28.25 -16.73 -10.64
N ALA A 377 -28.49 -16.66 -11.95
CA ALA A 377 -29.69 -16.02 -12.49
C ALA A 377 -30.97 -16.76 -12.08
N SER A 378 -30.95 -18.10 -12.12
CA SER A 378 -32.06 -18.96 -11.70
C SER A 378 -32.40 -18.76 -10.22
N LEU A 379 -31.40 -18.67 -9.33
CA LEU A 379 -31.61 -18.37 -7.91
C LEU A 379 -32.26 -16.99 -7.73
N ALA A 380 -31.78 -15.97 -8.43
CA ALA A 380 -32.32 -14.61 -8.35
C ALA A 380 -33.78 -14.54 -8.87
N VAL A 381 -34.03 -15.09 -10.07
CA VAL A 381 -35.35 -15.11 -10.71
C VAL A 381 -36.36 -15.92 -9.91
N SER A 382 -35.97 -17.08 -9.37
CA SER A 382 -36.85 -17.88 -8.54
C SER A 382 -37.18 -17.20 -7.21
N THR A 383 -36.21 -16.52 -6.59
CA THR A 383 -36.44 -15.70 -5.40
C THR A 383 -37.45 -14.59 -5.68
N ILE A 384 -37.24 -13.84 -6.77
CA ILE A 384 -38.16 -12.80 -7.24
C ILE A 384 -39.56 -13.38 -7.49
N GLY A 385 -39.66 -14.51 -8.19
CA GLY A 385 -40.92 -15.17 -8.51
C GLY A 385 -41.69 -15.60 -7.28
N ILE A 386 -41.01 -16.23 -6.31
CA ILE A 386 -41.63 -16.66 -5.04
C ILE A 386 -42.19 -15.44 -4.30
N ILE A 387 -41.39 -14.39 -4.13
CA ILE A 387 -41.77 -13.18 -3.37
C ILE A 387 -42.90 -12.41 -4.06
N ALA A 388 -42.87 -12.34 -5.38
CA ALA A 388 -43.88 -11.63 -6.15
C ALA A 388 -45.22 -12.39 -6.28
N ILE A 389 -45.21 -13.73 -6.17
CA ILE A 389 -46.42 -14.56 -6.39
C ILE A 389 -47.11 -14.93 -5.07
N VAL A 390 -46.40 -15.01 -3.95
CA VAL A 390 -46.98 -15.33 -2.63
C VAL A 390 -48.14 -14.38 -2.25
N PRO A 391 -47.98 -13.03 -2.27
CA PRO A 391 -49.08 -12.13 -1.91
C PRO A 391 -50.30 -12.23 -2.86
N PRO A 392 -50.15 -12.30 -4.19
CA PRO A 392 -51.25 -12.55 -5.11
C PRO A 392 -52.04 -13.84 -4.84
N ILE A 393 -51.41 -14.93 -4.38
CA ILE A 393 -52.14 -16.16 -4.03
C ILE A 393 -53.11 -15.88 -2.88
N VAL A 394 -52.64 -15.20 -1.82
CA VAL A 394 -53.47 -14.83 -0.66
C VAL A 394 -54.62 -13.93 -1.10
N ILE A 395 -54.33 -12.90 -1.91
CA ILE A 395 -55.34 -11.97 -2.44
C ILE A 395 -56.35 -12.72 -3.31
N SER A 396 -55.91 -13.62 -4.19
CA SER A 396 -56.81 -14.39 -5.07
C SER A 396 -57.79 -15.25 -4.28
N ARG A 397 -57.35 -15.86 -3.18
CA ARG A 397 -58.21 -16.66 -2.28
C ARG A 397 -59.21 -15.78 -1.54
N MET A 398 -58.77 -14.62 -1.05
CA MET A 398 -59.67 -13.65 -0.42
C MET A 398 -60.77 -13.18 -1.38
N PHE A 399 -60.39 -12.87 -2.62
CA PHE A 399 -61.34 -12.48 -3.67
C PHE A 399 -62.28 -13.62 -4.06
N ALA A 400 -61.77 -14.83 -4.30
CA ALA A 400 -62.60 -15.99 -4.62
C ALA A 400 -63.65 -16.27 -3.53
N LYS A 401 -63.25 -16.19 -2.24
CA LYS A 401 -64.16 -16.34 -1.10
C LYS A 401 -65.24 -15.25 -1.08
N ARG A 402 -64.88 -13.99 -1.35
CA ARG A 402 -65.83 -12.86 -1.37
C ARG A 402 -66.91 -13.02 -2.45
N PHE A 403 -66.58 -13.65 -3.57
CA PHE A 403 -67.49 -13.84 -4.71
C PHE A 403 -68.16 -15.22 -4.77
N GLY A 404 -68.05 -16.05 -3.71
CA GLY A 404 -68.65 -17.38 -3.66
C GLY A 404 -68.07 -18.38 -4.67
N ILE A 405 -66.83 -18.13 -5.11
CA ILE A 405 -66.14 -18.91 -6.14
C ILE A 405 -65.42 -20.09 -5.48
N ARG A 406 -65.44 -21.26 -6.13
CA ARG A 406 -64.75 -22.48 -5.66
C ARG A 406 -63.24 -22.22 -5.56
N THR A 407 -62.69 -22.33 -4.36
CA THR A 407 -61.27 -22.10 -4.05
C THR A 407 -60.38 -23.19 -4.60
#